data_AF-A0A8J6Q846-F1
#
_entry.id   AF-A0A8J6Q846-F1
#
_cell.length_a   1.000
_cell.length_b   1.000
_cell.length_c   1.000
_cell.angle_alpha   90.00
_cell.angle_beta   90.00
_cell.angle_gamma   90.00
#
_symmetry.space_group_name_H-M   'P 1'
#
loop_
_entity.id
_entity.type
_entity.pdbx_description
1 polymer ?
#
loop_
_entity_poly.entity_id
_entity_poly.type
_entity_poly.pdbx_seq_one_letter_code
_entity_poly.pdbx_strand_id
1 'polypeptide(L)'
;MIFIDANKTLSEQAESKGFKCIHGNVLEEATLLEASAKDFRTFIALTENTEINLLASQLANDNFYVPEKYVVISPNENNEGAGVNLLGAASTLFASRTDIKPWIEKIQSSNYNEVETKITKETTTRLWVKSQLQKNNQVLPLVILDINGNKRPFGYNDTLEANEIVIYIE
;
A
#
# COMPACT_ATOMS: atom_id res chain seq x y z
N MET A 1 -13.02 -6.44 2.12
CA MET A 1 -11.97 -5.52 2.62
C MET A 1 -12.39 -5.03 3.99
N ILE A 2 -11.46 -4.99 4.93
CA ILE A 2 -11.66 -4.50 6.30
C ILE A 2 -10.57 -3.46 6.55
N PHE A 3 -10.93 -2.33 7.15
CA PHE A 3 -10.00 -1.29 7.56
C PHE A 3 -9.79 -1.37 9.07
N ILE A 4 -8.60 -1.03 9.53
CA ILE A 4 -8.23 -0.97 10.94
C ILE A 4 -7.58 0.38 11.18
N ASP A 5 -8.07 1.13 12.16
CA ASP A 5 -7.46 2.41 12.53
C ASP A 5 -7.60 2.65 14.04
N ALA A 6 -6.55 3.18 14.67
CA ALA A 6 -6.58 3.56 16.09
C ALA A 6 -7.34 4.88 16.34
N ASN A 7 -7.65 5.63 15.27
CA ASN A 7 -8.46 6.82 15.31
C ASN A 7 -9.94 6.46 15.11
N LYS A 8 -10.71 6.55 16.21
CA LYS A 8 -12.15 6.29 16.20
C LYS A 8 -12.90 7.12 15.16
N THR A 9 -12.59 8.41 15.04
CA THR A 9 -13.26 9.31 14.10
C THR A 9 -13.04 8.86 12.64
N LEU A 10 -11.81 8.46 12.28
CA LEU A 10 -11.54 7.95 10.93
C LEU A 10 -12.24 6.63 10.67
N SER A 11 -12.31 5.76 11.67
CA SER A 11 -13.05 4.48 11.59
C SER A 11 -14.53 4.71 11.32
N GLU A 12 -15.18 5.58 12.11
CA GLU A 12 -16.59 5.94 11.94
C GLU A 12 -16.87 6.58 10.56
N GLN A 13 -15.94 7.43 10.08
CA GLN A 13 -16.04 8.01 8.73
C GLN A 13 -15.96 6.93 7.64
N ALA A 14 -15.08 5.94 7.78
CA ALA A 14 -14.99 4.83 6.84
C ALA A 14 -16.26 3.97 6.85
N GLU A 15 -16.81 3.69 8.04
CA GLU A 15 -18.09 3.00 8.18
C GLU A 15 -19.25 3.75 7.53
N SER A 16 -19.31 5.08 7.70
CA SER A 16 -20.35 5.90 7.05
C SER A 16 -20.26 5.88 5.51
N LYS A 17 -19.10 5.50 4.97
CA LYS A 17 -18.85 5.31 3.53
C LYS A 17 -19.11 3.86 3.07
N GLY A 18 -19.57 2.99 3.97
CA GLY A 18 -19.93 1.60 3.69
C GLY A 18 -18.77 0.61 3.81
N PHE A 19 -17.62 1.02 4.34
CA PHE A 19 -16.52 0.10 4.61
C PHE A 19 -16.71 -0.62 5.94
N LYS A 20 -16.23 -1.87 6.02
CA LYS A 20 -16.08 -2.54 7.31
C LYS A 20 -14.84 -1.99 8.01
N CYS A 21 -14.98 -1.54 9.25
CA CYS A 21 -13.90 -0.95 10.01
C CYS A 21 -13.80 -1.58 11.40
N ILE A 22 -12.58 -1.67 11.94
CA ILE A 22 -12.31 -2.02 13.32
C ILE A 22 -11.51 -0.87 13.93
N HIS A 23 -12.06 -0.27 14.98
CA HIS A 23 -11.36 0.73 15.75
C HIS A 23 -10.45 0.04 16.76
N GLY A 24 -9.14 0.13 16.55
CA GLY A 24 -8.15 -0.54 17.40
C GLY A 24 -6.72 -0.35 16.93
N ASN A 25 -5.77 -0.73 17.80
CA ASN A 25 -4.36 -0.70 17.46
C ASN A 25 -3.97 -1.96 16.68
N VAL A 26 -3.46 -1.80 15.46
CA VAL A 26 -3.06 -2.91 14.59
C VAL A 26 -1.90 -3.74 15.17
N LEU A 27 -1.12 -3.17 16.10
CA LEU A 27 -0.04 -3.88 16.79
C LEU A 27 -0.54 -4.77 17.94
N GLU A 28 -1.83 -4.72 18.27
CA GLU A 28 -2.45 -5.63 19.21
C GLU A 28 -3.02 -6.83 18.46
N GLU A 29 -2.57 -8.04 18.82
CA GLU A 29 -3.02 -9.29 18.21
C GLU A 29 -4.54 -9.46 18.30
N ALA A 30 -5.17 -8.99 19.39
CA ALA A 30 -6.61 -9.00 19.57
C ALA A 30 -7.37 -8.26 18.45
N THR A 31 -6.84 -7.12 17.99
CA THR A 31 -7.42 -6.34 16.88
C THR A 31 -7.39 -7.14 15.57
N LEU A 32 -6.28 -7.84 15.28
CA LEU A 32 -6.16 -8.68 14.10
C LEU A 32 -7.02 -9.95 14.19
N LEU A 33 -7.20 -10.51 15.40
CA LEU A 33 -8.12 -11.61 15.65
C LEU A 33 -9.57 -11.20 15.41
N GLU A 34 -9.99 -10.02 15.89
CA GLU A 34 -11.31 -9.44 15.61
C GLU A 34 -11.52 -9.26 14.10
N ALA A 35 -10.47 -8.84 13.38
CA ALA A 35 -10.48 -8.70 11.94
C ALA A 35 -10.52 -10.04 11.18
N SER A 36 -10.43 -11.18 11.88
CA SER A 36 -10.27 -12.51 11.28
C SER A 36 -9.05 -12.60 10.35
N ALA A 37 -7.92 -12.01 10.78
CA ALA A 37 -6.72 -11.89 9.95
C ALA A 37 -6.16 -13.22 9.45
N LYS A 38 -6.45 -14.34 10.13
CA LYS A 38 -6.12 -15.71 9.67
C LYS A 38 -6.68 -16.06 8.29
N ASP A 39 -7.76 -15.40 7.87
CA ASP A 39 -8.46 -15.65 6.60
C ASP A 39 -8.02 -14.64 5.53
N PHE A 40 -7.07 -13.75 5.84
CA PHE A 40 -6.60 -12.74 4.89
C PHE A 40 -5.65 -13.35 3.87
N ARG A 41 -5.88 -13.03 2.60
CA ARG A 41 -4.90 -13.23 1.53
C ARG A 41 -3.87 -12.09 1.51
N THR A 42 -4.33 -10.86 1.68
CA THR A 42 -3.53 -9.66 1.50
C THR A 42 -3.66 -8.75 2.71
N PHE A 43 -2.53 -8.32 3.26
CA PHE A 43 -2.41 -7.31 4.31
C PHE A 43 -1.71 -6.07 3.74
N ILE A 44 -2.25 -4.88 4.03
CA ILE A 44 -1.69 -3.61 3.58
C ILE A 44 -1.49 -2.71 4.78
N ALA A 45 -0.24 -2.36 5.09
CA ALA A 45 0.11 -1.41 6.14
C ALA A 45 0.42 -0.04 5.51
N LEU A 46 -0.55 0.86 5.59
CA LEU A 46 -0.57 2.16 4.90
C LEU A 46 -0.80 3.30 5.89
N THR A 47 0.05 3.40 6.90
CA THR A 47 0.09 4.56 7.82
C THR A 47 1.27 5.46 7.51
N GLU A 48 1.27 6.69 8.05
CA GLU A 48 2.41 7.62 7.94
C GLU A 48 3.63 7.14 8.74
N ASN A 49 3.45 6.17 9.64
CA ASN A 49 4.51 5.67 10.50
C ASN A 49 5.10 4.37 9.93
N THR A 50 6.32 4.48 9.38
CA THR A 50 7.04 3.34 8.80
C THR A 50 7.29 2.22 9.82
N GLU A 51 7.56 2.56 11.09
CA GLU A 51 7.81 1.56 12.13
C GLU A 51 6.54 0.75 12.44
N ILE A 52 5.39 1.43 12.57
CA ILE A 52 4.09 0.75 12.73
C ILE A 52 3.81 -0.14 11.53
N ASN A 53 4.06 0.33 10.29
CA ASN A 53 3.80 -0.45 9.09
C ASN A 53 4.61 -1.76 9.06
N LEU A 54 5.90 -1.69 9.42
CA LEU A 54 6.79 -2.84 9.46
C LEU A 54 6.41 -3.82 10.56
N LEU A 55 6.20 -3.34 11.79
CA LEU A 55 5.81 -4.18 12.93
C LEU A 55 4.45 -4.85 12.71
N ALA A 56 3.47 -4.14 12.16
CA ALA A 56 2.15 -4.69 11.85
C ALA A 56 2.24 -5.78 10.77
N SER A 57 3.06 -5.56 9.74
CA SER A 57 3.31 -6.57 8.70
C SER A 57 4.01 -7.81 9.27
N GLN A 58 4.95 -7.63 10.20
CA GLN A 58 5.60 -8.75 10.87
C GLN A 58 4.60 -9.53 11.75
N LEU A 59 3.78 -8.85 12.55
CA LEU A 59 2.73 -9.49 13.35
C LEU A 59 1.75 -10.29 12.48
N ALA A 60 1.29 -9.71 11.37
CA ALA A 60 0.43 -10.38 10.39
C ALA A 60 1.11 -11.63 9.77
N ASN A 61 2.43 -11.59 9.59
CA ASN A 61 3.19 -12.73 9.10
C ASN A 61 3.33 -13.83 10.16
N ASP A 62 3.80 -13.47 11.34
CA ASP A 62 4.27 -14.43 12.35
C ASP A 62 3.10 -15.11 13.07
N ASN A 63 2.00 -14.39 13.30
CA ASN A 63 0.85 -14.92 14.07
C ASN A 63 -0.28 -15.42 13.18
N PHE A 64 -0.40 -14.90 11.95
CA PHE A 64 -1.54 -15.18 11.06
C PHE A 64 -1.15 -15.75 9.70
N TYR A 65 0.16 -15.84 9.39
CA TYR A 65 0.67 -16.40 8.14
C TYR A 65 0.07 -15.77 6.88
N VAL A 66 -0.28 -14.47 6.93
CA VAL A 66 -0.88 -13.78 5.79
C VAL A 66 0.09 -13.81 4.60
N PRO A 67 -0.30 -14.36 3.43
CA PRO A 67 0.64 -14.65 2.37
C PRO A 67 1.18 -13.39 1.70
N GLU A 68 0.31 -12.44 1.35
CA GLU A 68 0.70 -11.20 0.68
C GLU A 68 0.69 -10.02 1.65
N LYS A 69 1.80 -9.30 1.73
CA LYS A 69 1.94 -8.15 2.64
C LYS A 69 2.56 -6.99 1.88
N TYR A 70 1.93 -5.83 1.97
CA TYR A 70 2.40 -4.61 1.35
C TYR A 70 2.54 -3.50 2.38
N VAL A 71 3.66 -2.80 2.39
CA VAL A 71 3.96 -1.75 3.38
C VAL A 71 4.38 -0.45 2.71
N VAL A 72 3.96 0.69 3.26
CA VAL A 72 4.57 1.97 2.90
C VAL A 72 5.81 2.21 3.75
N ILE A 73 6.88 2.61 3.07
CA ILE A 73 8.12 3.09 3.69
C ILE A 73 8.33 4.53 3.25
N SER A 74 8.35 5.45 4.22
CA SER A 74 8.66 6.85 3.95
C SER A 74 10.18 7.03 3.74
N PRO A 75 10.60 8.03 2.94
CA PRO A 75 12.01 8.42 2.89
C PRO A 75 12.43 8.98 4.26
N ASN A 76 13.25 8.24 5.02
CA ASN A 76 13.85 8.77 6.26
C ASN A 76 15.04 9.68 5.94
N GLU A 77 15.26 10.74 6.74
CA GLU A 77 16.36 11.70 6.59
C GLU A 77 17.77 11.11 6.80
N ASN A 78 17.89 9.99 7.53
CA ASN A 78 19.19 9.52 8.03
C ASN A 78 19.80 8.29 7.34
N ASN A 79 19.19 7.70 6.30
CA ASN A 79 19.70 6.48 5.63
C ASN A 79 20.02 5.26 6.54
N GLU A 80 19.82 5.34 7.85
CA GLU A 80 19.99 4.25 8.81
C GLU A 80 18.74 3.37 8.78
N GLY A 81 18.62 2.62 7.69
CA GLY A 81 17.48 1.77 7.38
C GLY A 81 17.51 0.45 8.13
N ALA A 82 17.12 0.43 9.41
CA ALA A 82 16.57 -0.78 10.01
C ALA A 82 15.39 -1.32 9.16
N GLY A 83 14.68 -0.42 8.46
CA GLY A 83 13.45 -0.72 7.73
C GLY A 83 13.57 -1.60 6.48
N VAL A 84 14.75 -1.76 5.84
CA VAL A 84 14.87 -2.71 4.71
C VAL A 84 15.13 -4.12 5.22
N ASN A 85 15.90 -4.28 6.30
CA ASN A 85 16.15 -5.58 6.92
C ASN A 85 14.90 -6.15 7.60
N LEU A 86 14.01 -5.27 8.09
CA LEU A 86 12.70 -5.63 8.68
C LEU A 86 11.60 -5.93 7.66
N LEU A 87 11.80 -5.69 6.35
CA LEU A 87 10.79 -5.99 5.33
C LEU A 87 10.43 -7.48 5.30
N GLY A 88 11.37 -8.37 5.64
CA GLY A 88 11.14 -9.82 5.62
C GLY A 88 10.55 -10.27 4.29
N ALA A 89 9.35 -10.86 4.34
CA ALA A 89 8.59 -11.31 3.17
C ALA A 89 7.61 -10.26 2.58
N ALA A 90 7.55 -9.05 3.13
CA ALA A 90 6.67 -7.99 2.63
C ALA A 90 7.26 -7.27 1.42
N SER A 91 6.40 -6.79 0.53
CA SER A 91 6.76 -5.87 -0.55
C SER A 91 6.49 -4.43 -0.13
N THR A 92 7.29 -3.47 -0.60
CA THR A 92 6.92 -2.06 -0.47
C THR A 92 5.81 -1.73 -1.47
N LEU A 93 4.83 -0.93 -1.04
CA LEU A 93 3.89 -0.26 -1.94
C LEU A 93 4.62 0.75 -2.83
N PHE A 94 3.95 1.10 -3.93
CA PHE A 94 4.34 2.15 -4.87
C PHE A 94 5.66 1.91 -5.61
N ALA A 95 6.26 0.73 -5.43
CA ALA A 95 7.59 0.38 -5.93
C ALA A 95 8.72 1.39 -5.56
N SER A 96 8.51 2.20 -4.53
CA SER A 96 9.45 3.22 -4.07
C SER A 96 9.26 3.52 -2.58
N ARG A 97 10.23 4.23 -1.99
CA ARG A 97 9.99 4.93 -0.73
C ARG A 97 9.16 6.17 -1.03
N THR A 98 8.05 6.33 -0.33
CA THR A 98 7.05 7.34 -0.66
C THR A 98 6.58 8.02 0.61
N ASP A 99 6.75 9.33 0.68
CA ASP A 99 6.06 10.13 1.69
C ASP A 99 4.60 10.28 1.27
N ILE A 100 3.68 9.71 2.06
CA ILE A 100 2.26 9.68 1.74
C ILE A 100 1.52 10.94 2.20
N LYS A 101 2.10 11.75 3.09
CA LYS A 101 1.42 12.94 3.64
C LYS A 101 0.95 13.91 2.55
N PRO A 102 1.80 14.32 1.58
CA PRO A 102 1.35 15.22 0.53
C PRO A 102 0.26 14.61 -0.36
N TRP A 103 0.28 13.29 -0.53
CA TRP A 103 -0.74 12.58 -1.31
C TRP A 103 -2.08 12.51 -0.59
N ILE A 104 -2.10 12.32 0.74
CA ILE A 104 -3.31 12.38 1.55
C ILE A 104 -3.98 13.76 1.40
N GLU A 105 -3.19 14.84 1.52
CA GLU A 105 -3.68 16.22 1.34
C GLU A 105 -4.24 16.46 -0.07
N LYS A 106 -3.52 16.01 -1.11
CA LYS A 106 -3.99 16.08 -2.50
C LYS A 106 -5.32 15.34 -2.69
N ILE A 107 -5.45 14.13 -2.15
CA ILE A 107 -6.67 13.34 -2.28
C ILE A 107 -7.84 14.00 -1.55
N GLN A 108 -7.63 14.48 -0.31
CA GLN A 108 -8.66 15.15 0.49
C GLN A 108 -9.14 16.46 -0.16
N SER A 109 -8.23 17.19 -0.80
CA SER A 109 -8.55 18.42 -1.53
C SER A 109 -9.02 18.17 -2.97
N SER A 110 -9.12 16.91 -3.42
CA SER A 110 -9.41 16.54 -4.81
C SER A 110 -8.45 17.20 -5.83
N ASN A 111 -7.23 17.47 -5.40
CA ASN A 111 -6.16 18.07 -6.20
C ASN A 111 -5.21 16.98 -6.74
N TYR A 112 -5.76 16.09 -7.54
CA TYR A 112 -5.04 15.02 -8.23
C TYR A 112 -5.77 14.66 -9.52
N ASN A 113 -5.05 14.09 -10.48
CA ASN A 113 -5.65 13.45 -11.65
C ASN A 113 -5.44 11.94 -11.55
N GLU A 114 -6.51 11.17 -11.70
CA GLU A 114 -6.41 9.72 -11.87
C GLU A 114 -6.15 9.40 -13.34
N VAL A 115 -5.12 8.59 -13.58
CA VAL A 115 -4.68 8.21 -14.93
C VAL A 115 -4.61 6.69 -15.03
N GLU A 116 -5.18 6.17 -16.11
CA GLU A 116 -5.03 4.78 -16.51
C GLU A 116 -4.05 4.67 -17.69
N THR A 117 -3.06 3.79 -17.56
CA THR A 117 -2.09 3.52 -18.63
C THR A 117 -2.04 2.03 -18.94
N LYS A 118 -2.25 1.70 -20.22
CA LYS A 118 -2.05 0.35 -20.72
C LYS A 118 -0.56 0.07 -20.93
N ILE A 119 -0.10 -1.06 -20.40
CA ILE A 119 1.27 -1.53 -20.54
C ILE A 119 1.44 -2.13 -21.92
N THR A 120 2.37 -1.58 -22.71
CA THR A 120 2.61 -2.01 -24.09
C THR A 120 3.74 -3.02 -24.22
N LYS A 121 4.67 -3.02 -23.26
CA LYS A 121 5.81 -3.91 -23.19
C LYS A 121 6.08 -4.26 -21.74
N GLU A 122 6.43 -5.52 -21.52
CA GLU A 122 6.81 -6.03 -20.20
C GLU A 122 7.89 -5.15 -19.54
N THR A 123 7.70 -4.82 -18.27
CA THR A 123 8.64 -4.07 -17.45
C THR A 123 8.44 -4.40 -15.97
N THR A 124 9.46 -4.20 -15.13
CA THR A 124 9.24 -4.23 -13.68
C THR A 124 8.51 -2.97 -13.21
N THR A 125 7.76 -3.07 -12.12
CA THR A 125 7.11 -1.92 -11.49
C THR A 125 8.09 -0.81 -11.12
N ARG A 126 9.28 -1.18 -10.62
CA ARG A 126 10.36 -0.22 -10.31
C ARG A 126 10.82 0.57 -11.54
N LEU A 127 11.06 -0.11 -12.65
CA LEU A 127 11.49 0.55 -13.89
C LEU A 127 10.38 1.42 -14.46
N TRP A 128 9.12 0.97 -14.36
CA TRP A 128 7.96 1.75 -14.77
C TRP A 128 7.86 3.05 -13.96
N VAL A 129 7.92 3.00 -12.63
CA VAL A 129 7.88 4.20 -11.76
C VAL A 129 9.01 5.15 -12.11
N LYS A 130 10.24 4.64 -12.27
CA LYS A 130 11.38 5.46 -12.68
C LYS A 130 11.13 6.19 -14.00
N SER A 131 10.49 5.52 -14.98
CA SER A 131 10.17 6.11 -16.28
C SER A 131 9.08 7.19 -16.20
N GLN A 132 8.09 7.03 -15.31
CA GLN A 132 7.05 8.05 -15.13
C GLN A 132 7.59 9.26 -14.37
N LEU A 133 8.41 9.04 -13.35
CA LEU A 133 9.05 10.11 -12.57
C LEU A 133 9.98 11.00 -13.41
N GLN A 134 10.49 10.51 -14.55
CA GLN A 134 11.25 11.33 -15.51
C GLN A 134 10.37 12.30 -16.32
N LYS A 135 9.08 12.00 -16.47
CA LYS A 135 8.11 12.83 -17.21
C LYS A 135 7.37 13.77 -16.28
N ASN A 136 6.98 13.27 -15.11
CA ASN A 136 6.26 13.99 -14.07
C ASN A 136 6.83 13.60 -12.70
N ASN A 137 7.31 14.58 -11.94
CA ASN A 137 7.94 14.32 -10.64
C ASN A 137 6.94 13.97 -9.52
N GLN A 138 5.64 13.99 -9.80
CA GLN A 138 4.58 13.64 -8.86
C GLN A 138 3.73 12.52 -9.45
N VAL A 139 4.10 11.27 -9.17
CA VAL A 139 3.34 10.09 -9.60
C VAL A 139 3.22 9.12 -8.43
N LEU A 140 2.00 8.68 -8.14
CA LEU A 140 1.71 7.64 -7.15
C LEU A 140 0.92 6.49 -7.80
N PRO A 141 1.56 5.38 -8.14
CA PRO A 141 0.87 4.23 -8.71
C PRO A 141 0.07 3.49 -7.65
N LEU A 142 -1.19 3.16 -7.92
CA LEU A 142 -2.08 2.58 -6.91
C LEU A 142 -2.32 1.09 -7.17
N VAL A 143 -2.76 0.74 -8.38
CA VAL A 143 -3.31 -0.58 -8.69
C VAL A 143 -2.85 -1.04 -10.07
N ILE A 144 -2.61 -2.34 -10.19
CA ILE A 144 -2.43 -3.04 -11.46
C ILE A 144 -3.70 -3.85 -11.74
N LEU A 145 -4.22 -3.76 -12.96
CA LEU A 145 -5.30 -4.59 -13.48
C LEU A 145 -4.72 -5.57 -14.49
N ASP A 146 -4.95 -6.85 -14.24
CA ASP A 146 -4.61 -7.89 -15.22
C ASP A 146 -5.60 -7.87 -16.41
N ILE A 147 -5.32 -8.72 -17.42
CA ILE A 147 -6.16 -8.83 -18.62
C ILE A 147 -7.60 -9.30 -18.34
N ASN A 148 -7.85 -9.89 -17.17
CA ASN A 148 -9.16 -10.37 -16.72
C ASN A 148 -9.88 -9.32 -15.85
N GLY A 149 -9.26 -8.18 -15.57
CA GLY A 149 -9.78 -7.12 -14.71
C GLY A 149 -9.55 -7.35 -13.22
N ASN A 150 -8.75 -8.36 -12.83
CA ASN A 150 -8.40 -8.57 -11.43
C ASN A 150 -7.41 -7.49 -10.98
N LYS A 151 -7.64 -6.96 -9.77
CA LYS A 151 -6.85 -5.89 -9.17
C LYS A 151 -5.80 -6.46 -8.22
N ARG A 152 -4.57 -5.96 -8.31
CA ARG A 152 -3.53 -6.17 -7.29
C ARG A 152 -2.80 -4.86 -6.94
N PRO A 153 -2.30 -4.72 -5.70
CA PRO A 153 -1.56 -3.52 -5.30
C PRO A 153 -0.29 -3.33 -6.14
N PHE A 154 0.07 -2.09 -6.44
CA PHE A 154 1.32 -1.79 -7.12
C PHE A 154 2.51 -1.90 -6.17
N GLY A 155 3.26 -3.02 -6.22
CA GLY A 155 4.39 -3.32 -5.33
C GLY A 155 5.77 -3.31 -6.00
N TYR A 156 6.86 -3.24 -5.23
CA TYR A 156 8.24 -3.18 -5.75
C TYR A 156 8.75 -4.44 -6.49
N ASN A 157 8.38 -5.64 -6.03
CA ASN A 157 8.83 -6.90 -6.59
C ASN A 157 7.79 -7.53 -7.53
N ASP A 158 7.16 -6.70 -8.38
CA ASP A 158 6.14 -7.16 -9.32
C ASP A 158 6.55 -6.81 -10.76
N THR A 159 5.99 -7.55 -11.72
CA THR A 159 6.17 -7.35 -13.15
C THR A 159 4.86 -6.89 -13.76
N LEU A 160 4.97 -5.91 -14.66
CA LEU A 160 3.87 -5.42 -15.47
C LEU A 160 3.95 -6.11 -16.82
N GLU A 161 2.95 -6.92 -17.13
CA GLU A 161 2.85 -7.65 -18.39
C GLU A 161 2.19 -6.79 -19.49
N ALA A 162 2.43 -7.16 -20.74
CA ALA A 162 1.78 -6.49 -21.85
C ALA A 162 0.25 -6.66 -21.78
N ASN A 163 -0.46 -5.56 -22.01
CA ASN A 163 -1.91 -5.40 -21.90
C ASN A 163 -2.49 -5.24 -20.48
N GLU A 164 -1.69 -5.30 -19.43
CA GLU A 164 -2.14 -4.85 -18.11
C GLU A 164 -2.39 -3.34 -18.09
N ILE A 165 -3.18 -2.89 -17.13
CA ILE A 165 -3.45 -1.46 -16.90
C ILE A 165 -2.89 -1.07 -15.54
N VAL A 166 -2.16 0.04 -15.49
CA VAL A 166 -1.76 0.70 -14.24
C VAL A 166 -2.65 1.90 -14.02
N ILE A 167 -3.27 1.96 -12.84
CA ILE A 167 -3.98 3.13 -12.34
C ILE A 167 -3.05 3.86 -11.36
N TYR A 168 -2.82 5.14 -11.60
CA TYR A 168 -1.98 6.00 -10.77
C TYR A 168 -2.60 7.40 -10.65
N ILE A 169 -2.12 8.16 -9.66
CA ILE A 169 -2.49 9.58 -9.52
C ILE A 169 -1.28 10.49 -9.71
N GLU A 170 -1.52 11.68 -10.25
CA GLU A 170 -0.55 12.77 -10.42
C GLU A 170 -1.08 14.15 -9.98
#